data_AF-A0A315VZJ3-F1
#
_entry.id   AF-A0A315VZJ3-F1
#
_cell.length_a   1.000
_cell.length_b   1.000
_cell.length_c   1.000
_cell.angle_alpha   90.00
_cell.angle_beta   90.00
_cell.angle_gamma   90.00
#
_symmetry.space_group_name_H-M   'P 1'
#
loop_
_entity.id
_entity.type
_entity.pdbx_description
1 polymer ?
#
loop_
_entity_poly.entity_id
_entity_poly.type
_entity_poly.pdbx_seq_one_letter_code
_entity_poly.pdbx_strand_id
1 'polypeptide(L)'
;MESIKTYKPTFRTYSVKAGREGKPLPIILCDTMGLEESKGAGLDVEDISSILKGHMPNCYQFNPTAPLHTESHGYRKSPAVKDKIHCVAYVIDATKVSIMPPKLEEKMEVIRRKVNLLGIPQLVLLTKVDEACPLVKDDLRNIYNSGYIKDLLDKTVLNRCVVQMEEVSV
;
A
#
# COMPACT_ATOMS: atom_id res chain seq x y z
N MET A 1 31.93 15.04 10.70
CA MET A 1 30.73 15.29 9.89
C MET A 1 30.24 13.94 9.40
N GLU A 2 29.28 13.34 10.10
CA GLU A 2 28.59 12.17 9.57
C GLU A 2 27.84 12.58 8.31
N SER A 3 28.11 11.89 7.21
CA SER A 3 27.31 12.01 6.01
C SER A 3 25.89 11.60 6.36
N ILE A 4 24.97 12.57 6.41
CA ILE A 4 23.54 12.30 6.45
C ILE A 4 23.26 11.44 5.22
N LYS A 5 23.02 10.14 5.42
CA LYS A 5 22.45 9.29 4.38
C LYS A 5 21.06 9.84 4.08
N THR A 6 20.95 10.69 3.06
CA THR A 6 19.66 11.12 2.53
C THR A 6 18.98 9.87 1.97
N TYR A 7 18.15 9.22 2.79
CA TYR A 7 17.29 8.15 2.34
C TYR A 7 16.30 8.76 1.33
N LYS A 8 16.55 8.49 0.05
CA LYS A 8 15.69 8.95 -1.03
C LYS A 8 14.58 7.93 -1.21
N PRO A 9 13.31 8.30 -1.00
CA PRO A 9 12.21 7.38 -1.19
C PRO A 9 12.14 6.93 -2.65
N THR A 10 12.06 5.63 -2.87
CA THR A 10 12.06 5.04 -4.22
C THR A 10 10.94 4.03 -4.36
N PHE A 11 10.31 3.98 -5.53
CA PHE A 11 9.46 2.88 -5.93
C PHE A 11 10.31 1.63 -6.20
N ARG A 12 9.91 0.49 -5.65
CA ARG A 12 10.65 -0.78 -5.78
C ARG A 12 9.74 -1.91 -6.17
N THR A 13 10.24 -2.80 -7.01
CA THR A 13 9.56 -4.05 -7.39
C THR A 13 10.39 -5.24 -6.94
N TYR A 14 9.75 -6.21 -6.30
CA TYR A 14 10.38 -7.41 -5.76
C TYR A 14 9.70 -8.66 -6.33
N SER A 15 10.49 -9.57 -6.92
CA SER A 15 9.99 -10.87 -7.37
C SER A 15 10.02 -11.88 -6.23
N VAL A 16 8.94 -12.66 -6.10
CA VAL A 16 8.83 -13.70 -5.08
C VAL A 16 9.32 -15.04 -5.62
N LYS A 17 9.91 -15.89 -4.77
CA LYS A 17 10.37 -17.25 -5.12
C LYS A 17 9.72 -18.30 -4.23
N ALA A 18 9.57 -19.52 -4.74
CA ALA A 18 9.05 -20.67 -4.01
C ALA A 18 10.08 -21.23 -3.00
N GLY A 19 10.31 -20.54 -1.89
CA GLY A 19 11.36 -20.88 -0.92
C GLY A 19 12.74 -20.35 -1.32
N ARG A 20 13.77 -20.68 -0.52
CA ARG A 20 15.12 -20.05 -0.62
C ARG A 20 15.77 -20.23 -2.00
N GLU A 21 15.63 -21.40 -2.61
CA GLU A 21 16.23 -21.76 -3.91
C GLU A 21 15.20 -22.15 -4.96
N GLY A 22 13.91 -21.87 -4.71
CA GLY A 22 12.85 -22.25 -5.63
C GLY A 22 12.76 -21.38 -6.87
N LYS A 23 11.91 -21.83 -7.79
CA LYS A 23 11.58 -21.10 -9.02
C LYS A 23 10.89 -19.76 -8.69
N PRO A 24 11.07 -18.72 -9.52
CA PRO A 24 10.28 -17.49 -9.41
C PRO A 24 8.79 -17.79 -9.51
N LEU A 25 8.02 -17.21 -8.59
CA LEU A 25 6.56 -17.20 -8.66
C LEU A 25 6.10 -16.05 -9.56
N PRO A 26 4.92 -16.15 -10.20
CA PRO A 26 4.34 -15.07 -10.99
C PRO A 26 3.74 -13.97 -10.08
N ILE A 27 4.47 -13.56 -9.04
CA ILE A 27 4.07 -12.56 -8.05
C ILE A 27 5.17 -11.51 -7.97
N ILE A 28 4.79 -10.25 -8.16
CA ILE A 28 5.64 -9.08 -7.99
C ILE A 28 5.03 -8.21 -6.91
N LEU A 29 5.80 -7.92 -5.87
CA LEU A 29 5.43 -6.97 -4.83
C LEU A 29 5.99 -5.61 -5.20
N CYS A 30 5.14 -4.59 -5.16
CA CYS A 30 5.50 -3.21 -5.44
C CYS A 30 5.46 -2.41 -4.13
N ASP A 31 6.58 -1.80 -3.77
CA ASP A 31 6.71 -0.95 -2.60
C ASP A 31 6.79 0.52 -3.00
N THR A 32 6.12 1.37 -2.24
CA THR A 32 6.06 2.82 -2.44
C THR A 32 6.53 3.51 -1.17
N MET A 33 6.83 4.80 -1.26
CA MET A 33 6.89 5.60 -0.04
C MET A 33 5.51 5.69 0.63
N GLY A 34 5.50 5.95 1.93
CA GLY A 34 4.26 6.10 2.70
C GLY A 34 3.47 7.35 2.32
N LEU A 35 2.20 7.40 2.74
CA LEU A 35 1.38 8.60 2.66
C LEU A 35 1.65 9.49 3.88
N GLU A 36 1.70 10.80 3.67
CA GLU A 36 1.83 11.79 4.74
C GLU A 36 0.77 12.87 4.57
N GLU A 37 0.41 13.57 5.64
CA GLU A 37 -0.57 14.66 5.59
C GLU A 37 -0.06 15.85 4.76
N SER A 38 1.20 16.24 4.98
CA SER A 38 1.78 17.46 4.41
C SER A 38 1.87 17.40 2.88
N LYS A 39 1.70 18.57 2.24
CA LYS A 39 1.90 18.71 0.79
C LYS A 39 3.40 18.58 0.47
N GLY A 40 3.73 17.80 -0.55
CA GLY A 40 5.12 17.52 -0.94
C GLY A 40 5.85 16.53 0.00
N ALA A 41 5.14 15.97 0.97
CA ALA A 41 5.62 14.88 1.82
C ALA A 41 4.82 13.61 1.54
N GLY A 42 5.48 12.46 1.68
CA GLY A 42 4.91 11.17 1.28
C GLY A 42 4.61 11.07 -0.22
N LEU A 43 3.85 10.04 -0.57
CA LEU A 43 3.44 9.74 -1.94
C LEU A 43 2.40 10.74 -2.46
N ASP A 44 2.63 11.27 -3.65
CA ASP A 44 1.65 12.10 -4.36
C ASP A 44 0.54 11.22 -4.95
N VAL A 45 -0.72 11.63 -4.78
CA VAL A 45 -1.88 10.90 -5.31
C VAL A 45 -1.90 10.87 -6.84
N GLU A 46 -1.18 11.76 -7.52
CA GLU A 46 -1.03 11.73 -8.98
C GLU A 46 -0.04 10.68 -9.47
N ASP A 47 0.98 10.34 -8.68
CA ASP A 47 1.90 9.24 -8.99
C ASP A 47 1.21 7.88 -8.98
N ILE A 48 0.16 7.72 -8.17
CA ILE A 48 -0.64 6.49 -8.06
C ILE A 48 -1.19 6.06 -9.42
N SER A 49 -1.69 6.99 -10.24
CA SER A 49 -2.20 6.66 -11.58
C SER A 49 -1.12 6.01 -12.45
N SER A 50 0.10 6.52 -12.38
CA SER A 50 1.26 6.00 -13.10
C SER A 50 1.72 4.65 -12.56
N ILE A 51 1.68 4.46 -11.24
CA ILE A 51 1.98 3.18 -10.59
C ILE A 51 0.96 2.12 -11.01
N LEU A 52 -0.34 2.40 -10.85
CA LEU A 52 -1.42 1.44 -11.14
C LEU A 52 -1.38 0.95 -12.59
N LYS A 53 -1.07 1.85 -13.53
CA LYS A 53 -0.98 1.54 -14.95
C LYS A 53 0.37 0.95 -15.38
N GLY A 54 1.34 0.81 -14.47
CA GLY A 54 2.64 0.19 -14.77
C GLY A 54 3.66 1.10 -15.44
N HIS A 55 3.42 2.41 -15.45
CA HIS A 55 4.29 3.39 -16.10
C HIS A 55 5.57 3.69 -15.31
N MET A 56 5.55 3.46 -14.00
CA MET A 56 6.66 3.77 -13.10
C MET A 56 7.75 2.68 -13.17
N PRO A 57 9.01 3.03 -13.51
CA PRO A 57 10.09 2.06 -13.55
C PRO A 57 10.56 1.66 -12.14
N ASN A 58 11.06 0.43 -11.98
CA ASN A 58 11.73 0.02 -10.75
C ASN A 58 12.88 0.98 -10.42
N CYS A 59 13.09 1.24 -9.12
CA CYS A 59 14.06 2.19 -8.60
C CYS A 59 13.76 3.66 -8.94
N TYR A 60 12.55 3.99 -9.41
CA TYR A 60 12.15 5.39 -9.60
C TYR A 60 12.24 6.15 -8.27
N GLN A 61 12.95 7.28 -8.29
CA GLN A 61 13.03 8.17 -7.13
C GLN A 61 11.88 9.16 -7.18
N PHE A 62 11.03 9.16 -6.15
CA PHE A 62 9.91 10.10 -6.07
C PHE A 62 10.42 11.55 -6.01
N ASN A 63 9.73 12.43 -6.73
CA ASN A 63 10.02 13.86 -6.72
C ASN A 63 9.00 14.57 -5.81
N PRO A 64 9.43 15.20 -4.71
CA PRO A 64 8.53 15.86 -3.76
C PRO A 64 7.85 17.11 -4.33
N THR A 65 8.33 17.65 -5.47
CA THR A 65 7.80 18.90 -6.05
C THR A 65 6.85 18.66 -7.22
N ALA A 66 6.90 17.50 -7.87
CA ALA A 66 6.07 17.20 -9.03
C ALA A 66 5.91 15.68 -9.24
N PRO A 67 4.73 15.21 -9.69
CA PRO A 67 4.53 13.81 -10.02
C PRO A 67 5.27 13.40 -11.30
N LEU A 68 5.37 12.10 -11.53
CA LEU A 68 5.97 11.48 -12.72
C LEU A 68 5.23 11.92 -14.00
N HIS A 69 5.99 12.46 -14.96
CA HIS A 69 5.49 12.93 -16.25
C HIS A 69 5.80 11.92 -17.38
N THR A 70 5.03 11.94 -18.46
CA THR A 70 5.23 11.04 -19.63
C THR A 70 6.57 11.24 -20.33
N GLU A 71 7.11 12.45 -20.23
CA GLU A 71 8.43 12.84 -20.78
C GLU A 71 9.58 12.63 -19.79
N SER A 72 9.30 12.15 -18.57
CA SER A 72 10.35 11.85 -17.60
C SER A 72 11.22 10.69 -18.09
N HIS A 73 12.53 10.82 -17.90
CA HIS A 73 13.47 9.76 -18.24
C HIS A 73 13.12 8.45 -17.50
N GLY A 74 12.98 7.37 -18.25
CA GLY A 74 12.59 6.05 -17.73
C GLY A 74 11.08 5.80 -17.62
N TYR A 75 10.23 6.78 -17.95
CA TYR A 75 8.78 6.57 -18.03
C TYR A 75 8.46 5.44 -19.04
N ARG A 76 7.71 4.42 -18.59
CA ARG A 76 7.32 3.31 -19.46
C ARG A 76 6.07 3.71 -20.25
N LYS A 77 6.25 4.08 -21.52
CA LYS A 77 5.16 4.54 -22.40
C LYS A 77 4.09 3.48 -22.66
N SER A 78 4.48 2.20 -22.75
CA SER A 78 3.59 1.11 -23.13
C SER A 78 3.81 -0.11 -22.24
N PRO A 79 3.33 -0.07 -20.97
CA PRO A 79 3.48 -1.17 -20.02
C PRO A 79 2.67 -2.39 -20.45
N ALA A 80 3.24 -3.58 -20.29
CA ALA A 80 2.53 -4.83 -20.51
C ALA A 80 1.56 -5.12 -19.37
N VAL A 81 0.65 -6.08 -19.54
CA VAL A 81 -0.31 -6.47 -18.50
C VAL A 81 0.41 -6.82 -17.19
N LYS A 82 1.49 -7.60 -17.26
CA LYS A 82 2.32 -7.98 -16.10
C LYS A 82 2.92 -6.80 -15.33
N ASP A 83 3.03 -5.63 -15.95
CA ASP A 83 3.64 -4.44 -15.35
C ASP A 83 2.59 -3.59 -14.61
N LYS A 84 1.30 -3.84 -14.82
CA LYS A 84 0.19 -3.15 -14.15
C LYS A 84 -0.03 -3.69 -12.74
N ILE A 85 -0.62 -2.87 -11.88
CA ILE A 85 -1.03 -3.32 -10.54
C ILE A 85 -2.32 -4.12 -10.65
N HIS A 86 -2.31 -5.31 -10.04
CA HIS A 86 -3.44 -6.24 -10.03
C HIS A 86 -4.15 -6.30 -8.67
N CYS A 87 -3.55 -5.74 -7.62
CA CYS A 87 -4.14 -5.62 -6.29
C CYS A 87 -3.43 -4.49 -5.53
N VAL A 88 -4.18 -3.72 -4.74
CA VAL A 88 -3.62 -2.70 -3.84
C VAL A 88 -3.81 -3.15 -2.39
N ALA A 89 -2.74 -3.13 -1.60
CA ALA A 89 -2.80 -3.37 -0.17
C ALA A 89 -2.50 -2.07 0.58
N TYR A 90 -3.42 -1.66 1.46
CA TYR A 90 -3.23 -0.55 2.38
C TYR A 90 -2.65 -1.07 3.69
N VAL A 91 -1.40 -0.73 3.99
CA VAL A 91 -0.76 -1.09 5.25
C VAL A 91 -0.99 0.02 6.25
N ILE A 92 -1.75 -0.26 7.32
CA ILE A 92 -2.20 0.75 8.28
C ILE A 92 -1.78 0.34 9.69
N ASP A 93 -1.23 1.27 10.45
CA ASP A 93 -0.94 1.10 11.86
C ASP A 93 -2.25 1.15 12.66
N ALA A 94 -2.63 0.04 13.30
CA ALA A 94 -3.88 -0.09 14.04
C ALA A 94 -4.00 0.95 15.16
N THR A 95 -2.88 1.37 15.76
CA THR A 95 -2.85 2.40 16.82
C THR A 95 -3.17 3.80 16.29
N LYS A 96 -3.12 4.00 14.97
CA LYS A 96 -3.31 5.30 14.31
C LYS A 96 -4.67 5.46 13.63
N VAL A 97 -5.44 4.38 13.45
CA VAL A 97 -6.72 4.39 12.73
C VAL A 97 -7.69 5.43 13.32
N SER A 98 -7.84 5.48 14.65
CA SER A 98 -8.81 6.38 15.29
C SER A 98 -8.35 7.84 15.38
N ILE A 99 -7.08 8.12 15.07
CA ILE A 99 -6.48 9.46 15.13
C ILE A 99 -5.90 9.88 13.77
N MET A 100 -6.39 9.28 12.68
CA MET A 100 -5.93 9.58 11.35
C MET A 100 -6.29 11.03 11.00
N PRO A 101 -5.34 11.85 10.52
CA PRO A 101 -5.65 13.22 10.10
C PRO A 101 -6.65 13.22 8.93
N PRO A 102 -7.67 14.10 8.92
CA PRO A 102 -8.68 14.12 7.85
C PRO A 102 -8.09 14.27 6.43
N LYS A 103 -7.01 15.03 6.29
CA LYS A 103 -6.31 15.17 5.00
C LYS A 103 -5.66 13.87 4.51
N LEU A 104 -5.23 13.01 5.43
CA LEU A 104 -4.69 11.69 5.08
C LEU A 104 -5.83 10.76 4.63
N GLU A 105 -6.98 10.81 5.31
CA GLU A 105 -8.20 10.10 4.89
C GLU A 105 -8.66 10.54 3.50
N GLU A 106 -8.66 11.84 3.22
CA GLU A 106 -8.96 12.39 1.89
C GLU A 106 -8.03 11.86 0.81
N LYS A 107 -6.70 11.80 1.08
CA LYS A 107 -5.74 11.20 0.14
C LYS A 107 -6.06 9.73 -0.11
N MET A 108 -6.33 8.95 0.95
CA MET A 108 -6.70 7.54 0.81
C MET A 108 -7.99 7.36 0.00
N GLU A 109 -9.00 8.21 0.19
CA GLU A 109 -10.25 8.21 -0.56
C GLU A 109 -10.03 8.52 -2.05
N VAL A 110 -9.17 9.48 -2.39
CA VAL A 110 -8.79 9.78 -3.78
C VAL A 110 -8.11 8.56 -4.43
N ILE A 111 -7.19 7.92 -3.72
CA ILE A 111 -6.52 6.70 -4.20
C ILE A 111 -7.55 5.59 -4.42
N ARG A 112 -8.40 5.34 -3.42
CA ARG A 112 -9.45 4.31 -3.49
C ARG A 112 -10.36 4.51 -4.71
N ARG A 113 -10.75 5.75 -5.01
CA ARG A 113 -11.53 6.07 -6.23
C ARG A 113 -10.76 5.74 -7.51
N LYS A 114 -9.48 6.12 -7.62
CA LYS A 114 -8.64 5.79 -8.79
C LYS A 114 -8.51 4.27 -8.97
N VAL A 115 -8.34 3.52 -7.88
CA VAL A 115 -8.23 2.05 -7.90
C VAL A 115 -9.57 1.40 -8.29
N ASN A 116 -10.69 1.87 -7.73
CA ASN A 116 -12.05 1.41 -8.08
C ASN A 116 -12.38 1.63 -9.55
N LEU A 117 -12.00 2.79 -10.12
CA LEU A 117 -12.22 3.10 -11.54
C LEU A 117 -11.52 2.12 -12.48
N LEU A 118 -10.43 1.50 -12.02
CA LEU A 118 -9.69 0.48 -12.78
C LEU A 118 -10.17 -0.95 -12.46
N GLY A 119 -11.15 -1.13 -11.56
CA GLY A 119 -11.64 -2.44 -11.15
C GLY A 119 -10.59 -3.29 -10.42
N ILE A 120 -9.60 -2.66 -9.78
CA ILE A 120 -8.50 -3.35 -9.11
C ILE A 120 -8.93 -3.75 -7.69
N PRO A 121 -8.78 -5.03 -7.29
CA PRO A 121 -8.99 -5.49 -5.92
C PRO A 121 -8.17 -4.71 -4.88
N GLN A 122 -8.76 -4.49 -3.71
CA GLN A 122 -8.17 -3.74 -2.61
C GLN A 122 -8.22 -4.54 -1.32
N LEU A 123 -7.13 -4.48 -0.54
CA LEU A 123 -6.96 -5.18 0.72
C LEU A 123 -6.50 -4.20 1.81
N VAL A 124 -6.89 -4.46 3.05
CA VAL A 124 -6.36 -3.77 4.25
C VAL A 124 -5.48 -4.73 5.01
N LEU A 125 -4.26 -4.29 5.33
CA LEU A 125 -3.38 -4.94 6.27
C LEU A 125 -3.23 -4.06 7.51
N LEU A 126 -3.94 -4.41 8.58
CA LEU A 126 -3.71 -3.80 9.88
C LEU A 126 -2.43 -4.37 10.51
N THR A 127 -1.56 -3.48 10.93
CA THR A 127 -0.30 -3.79 11.62
C THR A 127 -0.36 -3.31 13.07
N LYS A 128 0.50 -3.86 13.94
CA LYS A 128 0.56 -3.52 15.37
C LYS A 128 -0.78 -3.69 16.10
N VAL A 129 -1.53 -4.72 15.72
CA VAL A 129 -2.82 -5.05 16.33
C VAL A 129 -2.70 -5.44 17.81
N ASP A 130 -1.55 -5.99 18.19
CA ASP A 130 -1.13 -6.29 19.55
C ASP A 130 -0.87 -5.03 20.37
N GLU A 131 -0.32 -3.98 19.77
CA GLU A 131 -0.16 -2.68 20.46
C GLU A 131 -1.51 -1.95 20.62
N ALA A 132 -2.43 -2.14 19.67
CA ALA A 132 -3.72 -1.46 19.66
C ALA A 132 -4.74 -2.09 20.63
N CYS A 133 -4.62 -3.38 20.95
CA CYS A 133 -5.61 -4.11 21.75
C CYS A 133 -4.95 -4.96 22.85
N PRO A 134 -5.18 -4.65 24.15
CA PRO A 134 -4.61 -5.43 25.26
C PRO A 134 -4.95 -6.93 25.20
N LEU A 135 -6.17 -7.27 24.79
CA LEU A 135 -6.60 -8.68 24.65
C LEU A 135 -5.79 -9.44 23.59
N VAL A 136 -5.36 -8.74 22.53
CA VAL A 136 -4.51 -9.30 21.46
C VAL A 136 -3.05 -9.33 21.90
N LYS A 137 -2.61 -8.32 22.66
CA LYS A 137 -1.27 -8.29 23.27
C LYS A 137 -1.02 -9.50 24.16
N ASP A 138 -2.02 -9.85 24.97
CA ASP A 138 -1.94 -10.97 25.90
C ASP A 138 -1.96 -12.32 25.16
N ASP A 139 -2.77 -12.44 24.11
CA ASP A 139 -2.83 -13.63 23.26
C ASP A 139 -3.25 -13.29 21.81
N LEU A 140 -2.33 -13.46 20.87
CA LEU A 140 -2.55 -13.19 19.45
C LEU A 140 -3.68 -14.02 18.82
N ARG A 141 -4.09 -15.14 19.44
CA ARG A 141 -5.25 -15.92 18.99
C ARG A 141 -6.56 -15.13 19.12
N ASN A 142 -6.58 -14.07 19.93
CA ASN A 142 -7.73 -13.21 20.11
C ASN A 142 -7.93 -12.17 19.00
N ILE A 143 -7.07 -12.10 17.97
CA ILE A 143 -7.21 -11.13 16.87
C ILE A 143 -8.61 -11.19 16.25
N TYR A 144 -9.08 -12.39 15.89
CA TYR A 144 -10.39 -12.59 15.25
C TYR A 144 -11.57 -12.57 16.23
N ASN A 145 -11.31 -12.64 17.53
CA ASN A 145 -12.32 -12.58 18.58
C ASN A 145 -12.49 -11.17 19.16
N SER A 146 -11.58 -10.25 18.81
CA SER A 146 -11.58 -8.88 19.32
C SER A 146 -12.55 -8.00 18.55
N GLY A 147 -13.67 -7.63 19.20
CA GLY A 147 -14.62 -6.65 18.65
C GLY A 147 -13.95 -5.30 18.35
N TYR A 148 -12.93 -4.92 19.14
CA TYR A 148 -12.18 -3.69 18.88
C TYR A 148 -11.38 -3.75 17.56
N ILE A 149 -10.71 -4.86 17.26
CA ILE A 149 -9.99 -5.01 15.99
C ILE A 149 -10.96 -5.02 14.81
N LYS A 150 -12.13 -5.65 14.97
CA LYS A 150 -13.21 -5.59 13.98
C LYS A 150 -13.68 -4.16 13.75
N ASP A 151 -13.95 -3.40 14.80
CA ASP A 151 -14.36 -2.00 14.70
C ASP A 151 -13.30 -1.12 14.04
N LEU A 152 -12.00 -1.42 14.25
CA LEU A 152 -10.92 -0.71 13.54
C LEU A 152 -10.96 -0.99 12.04
N LEU A 153 -11.18 -2.24 11.62
CA LEU A 153 -11.34 -2.58 10.21
C LEU A 153 -12.54 -1.84 9.61
N ASP A 154 -13.68 -1.84 10.31
CA ASP A 154 -14.90 -1.14 9.87
C ASP A 154 -14.74 0.40 9.84
N LYS A 155 -13.80 0.96 10.60
CA LYS A 155 -13.47 2.39 10.55
C LYS A 155 -12.53 2.77 9.41
N THR A 156 -11.71 1.84 8.94
CA THR A 156 -10.89 2.13 7.76
C THR A 156 -11.81 2.39 6.57
N VAL A 157 -11.51 3.42 5.77
CA VAL A 157 -12.39 4.00 4.71
C VAL A 157 -12.68 3.03 3.54
N LEU A 158 -12.45 1.73 3.71
CA LEU A 158 -12.44 0.69 2.69
C LEU A 158 -13.71 -0.18 2.69
N ASN A 159 -14.79 0.31 3.32
CA ASN A 159 -16.09 -0.35 3.52
C ASN A 159 -16.91 -0.69 2.25
N ARG A 160 -16.27 -1.02 1.12
CA ARG A 160 -16.91 -1.71 -0.01
C ARG A 160 -16.10 -2.86 -0.61
N CYS A 161 -14.94 -3.22 -0.05
CA CYS A 161 -14.21 -4.43 -0.45
C CYS A 161 -13.71 -5.18 0.77
N VAL A 162 -14.64 -5.72 1.56
CA VAL A 162 -14.31 -6.88 2.40
C VAL A 162 -14.24 -8.07 1.45
N VAL A 163 -13.03 -8.44 1.02
CA VAL A 163 -12.82 -9.80 0.52
C VAL A 163 -12.76 -10.67 1.76
N GLN A 164 -13.88 -11.32 2.08
CA GLN A 164 -13.89 -12.45 2.99
C GLN A 164 -13.00 -13.51 2.32
N MET A 165 -11.77 -13.70 2.81
CA MET A 165 -11.00 -14.89 2.47
C MET A 165 -11.67 -16.05 3.21
N GLU A 166 -12.67 -16.67 2.60
CA GLU A 166 -13.04 -18.03 3.00
C GLU A 166 -11.88 -18.94 2.65
N GLU A 167 -11.48 -19.80 3.60
CA GLU A 167 -10.58 -20.91 3.32
C GLU A 167 -11.16 -21.71 2.14
N VAL A 168 -10.52 -21.62 0.97
CA VAL A 168 -10.70 -22.65 -0.04
C VAL A 168 -9.91 -23.85 0.49
N SER A 169 -10.61 -24.72 1.21
CA SER A 169 -10.13 -26.06 1.51
C SER A 169 -9.75 -26.70 0.17
N VAL A 170 -8.48 -27.05 0.02
CA VAL A 170 -8.00 -27.87 -1.11
C VAL A 170 -8.32 -29.33 -0.82
#